data_AF-A0A533VQY6-F1
#
_entry.id   AF-A0A533VQY6-F1
#
_cell.length_a   1.000
_cell.length_b   1.000
_cell.length_c   1.000
_cell.angle_alpha   90.00
_cell.angle_beta   90.00
_cell.angle_gamma   90.00
#
_symmetry.space_group_name_H-M   'P 1'
#
loop_
_entity.id
_entity.type
_entity.pdbx_description
1 polymer ?
#
loop_
_entity_poly.entity_id
_entity_poly.type
_entity_poly.pdbx_seq_one_letter_code
_entity_poly.pdbx_strand_id
1 'polypeptide(L)'
;MNRKEMYEDVSSLLLLIPFFAAALYALYLWAVEGFSFYLPEQVYLGVTRNPGVFLLGILAIILSTVMEVSSEERARRSERVLLLSKRLQKLAAASFVLAIITAWYANGFSADLSGTGADLFAGRYTIVFPALLVLLSFLIVTPINLRSLAQVKTVAIILLLAVPVVIDEVGKRNAPLGLGGSLLLTILAAAMLSWEGKKKPGFSPAQ
;
A
#
# COMPACT_ATOMS: atom_id res chain seq x y z
N MET A 1 -0.58 -4.98 -31.93
CA MET A 1 -0.28 -4.83 -30.49
C MET A 1 0.18 -6.18 -29.97
N ASN A 2 1.43 -6.26 -29.51
CA ASN A 2 1.98 -7.51 -28.98
C ASN A 2 1.34 -7.81 -27.61
N ARG A 3 1.10 -9.09 -27.26
CA ARG A 3 0.50 -9.45 -25.96
C ARG A 3 1.30 -8.90 -24.78
N LYS A 4 2.63 -8.88 -24.91
CA LYS A 4 3.54 -8.35 -23.88
C LYS A 4 3.38 -6.84 -23.67
N GLU A 5 3.29 -6.07 -24.75
CA GLU A 5 3.06 -4.62 -24.69
C GLU A 5 1.71 -4.31 -24.01
N MET A 6 0.67 -5.06 -24.37
CA MET A 6 -0.65 -4.92 -23.74
C MET A 6 -0.62 -5.17 -22.22
N TYR A 7 0.15 -6.16 -21.74
CA TYR A 7 0.29 -6.41 -20.30
C TYR A 7 1.01 -5.28 -19.57
N GLU A 8 2.04 -4.70 -20.19
CA GLU A 8 2.81 -3.58 -19.64
C GLU A 8 2.00 -2.28 -19.59
N ASP A 9 1.19 -2.02 -20.61
CA ASP A 9 0.28 -0.86 -20.65
C ASP A 9 -0.81 -1.00 -19.59
N VAL A 10 -1.43 -2.18 -19.50
CA VAL A 10 -2.50 -2.43 -18.52
C VAL A 10 -1.95 -2.40 -17.09
N SER A 11 -0.77 -2.98 -16.82
CA SER A 11 -0.14 -2.90 -15.49
C SER A 11 0.18 -1.45 -15.11
N SER A 12 0.71 -0.67 -16.05
CA SER A 12 0.99 0.75 -15.84
C SER A 12 -0.28 1.55 -15.51
N LEU A 13 -1.40 1.25 -16.19
CA LEU A 13 -2.70 1.86 -15.89
C LEU A 13 -3.24 1.46 -14.51
N LEU A 14 -3.09 0.19 -14.13
CA LEU A 14 -3.49 -0.32 -12.81
C LEU A 14 -2.78 0.41 -11.66
N LEU A 15 -1.51 0.82 -11.84
CA LEU A 15 -0.78 1.61 -10.83
C LEU A 15 -1.36 3.01 -10.59
N LEU A 16 -2.14 3.55 -11.53
CA LEU A 16 -2.76 4.87 -11.42
C LEU A 16 -4.14 4.83 -10.75
N ILE A 17 -4.77 3.65 -10.67
CA ILE A 17 -6.10 3.47 -10.08
C ILE A 17 -6.23 4.05 -8.66
N PRO A 18 -5.26 3.90 -7.73
CA PRO A 18 -5.39 4.49 -6.40
C PRO A 18 -5.61 6.01 -6.42
N PHE A 19 -5.07 6.70 -7.42
CA PHE A 19 -5.22 8.15 -7.57
C PHE A 19 -6.53 8.50 -8.27
N PHE A 20 -6.86 7.80 -9.36
CA PHE A 20 -8.11 8.06 -10.09
C PHE A 20 -9.35 7.71 -9.28
N ALA A 21 -9.34 6.58 -8.56
CA ALA A 21 -10.46 6.20 -7.71
C ALA A 21 -10.68 7.23 -6.59
N ALA A 22 -9.60 7.69 -5.95
CA ALA A 22 -9.67 8.74 -4.95
C ALA A 22 -10.19 10.07 -5.53
N ALA A 23 -9.70 10.47 -6.71
CA ALA A 23 -10.14 11.70 -7.38
C ALA A 23 -11.62 11.65 -7.81
N LEU A 24 -12.05 10.54 -8.41
CA LEU A 24 -13.46 10.36 -8.81
C LEU A 24 -14.38 10.34 -7.59
N TYR A 25 -13.96 9.67 -6.51
CA TYR A 25 -14.72 9.66 -5.27
C TYR A 25 -14.77 11.05 -4.62
N ALA A 26 -13.69 11.83 -4.67
CA ALA A 26 -13.68 13.21 -4.22
C ALA A 26 -14.67 14.06 -5.01
N LEU A 27 -14.67 13.97 -6.35
CA LEU A 27 -15.61 14.68 -7.21
C LEU A 27 -17.07 14.29 -6.94
N TYR A 28 -17.33 13.00 -6.68
CA TYR A 28 -18.63 12.52 -6.27
C TYR A 28 -19.09 13.16 -4.96
N LEU A 29 -18.23 13.21 -3.92
CA LEU A 29 -18.56 13.85 -2.65
C LEU A 29 -18.84 15.36 -2.83
N TRP A 30 -18.01 16.06 -3.61
CA TRP A 30 -18.25 17.45 -3.99
C TRP A 30 -19.62 17.66 -4.66
N ALA A 31 -20.01 16.76 -5.56
CA ALA A 31 -21.28 16.85 -6.28
C ALA A 31 -22.50 16.59 -5.38
N VAL A 32 -22.37 15.71 -4.39
CA VAL A 32 -23.48 15.31 -3.51
C VAL A 32 -23.67 16.28 -2.34
N GLU A 33 -22.60 16.79 -1.76
CA GLU A 33 -22.68 17.65 -0.57
C GLU A 33 -22.85 19.16 -0.87
N GLY A 34 -22.64 19.58 -2.12
CA GLY A 34 -22.79 20.99 -2.53
C GLY A 34 -21.62 21.86 -2.07
N PHE A 35 -21.77 23.19 -2.04
CA PHE A 35 -20.69 24.11 -1.66
C PHE A 35 -20.79 24.57 -0.20
N SER A 36 -19.77 24.28 0.62
CA SER A 36 -19.64 24.81 1.98
C SER A 36 -18.18 25.10 2.36
N PHE A 37 -17.96 25.93 3.38
CA PHE A 37 -16.61 26.26 3.87
C PHE A 37 -15.86 25.05 4.43
N TYR A 38 -16.57 24.10 5.04
CA TYR A 38 -15.99 22.87 5.62
C TYR A 38 -15.92 21.71 4.62
N LEU A 39 -16.48 21.90 3.42
CA LEU A 39 -16.53 20.87 2.39
C LEU A 39 -15.14 20.34 2.00
N PRO A 40 -14.08 21.16 1.84
CA PRO A 40 -12.76 20.64 1.48
C PRO A 40 -12.21 19.64 2.51
N GLU A 41 -12.38 19.92 3.81
CA GLU A 41 -12.01 19.04 4.91
C GLU A 41 -12.86 17.76 4.92
N GLN A 42 -14.17 17.89 4.78
CA GLN A 42 -15.09 16.75 4.75
C GLN A 42 -14.82 15.81 3.57
N VAL A 43 -14.55 16.36 2.38
CA VAL A 43 -14.18 15.58 1.20
C VAL A 43 -12.83 14.90 1.42
N TYR A 44 -11.83 15.63 1.91
CA TYR A 44 -10.51 15.06 2.18
C TYR A 44 -10.59 13.90 3.17
N LEU A 45 -11.25 14.09 4.32
CA LEU A 45 -11.45 13.04 5.31
C LEU A 45 -12.35 11.92 4.78
N GLY A 46 -13.36 12.25 3.99
CA GLY A 46 -14.27 11.28 3.36
C GLY A 46 -13.55 10.34 2.41
N VAL A 47 -12.63 10.85 1.58
CA VAL A 47 -11.81 10.04 0.68
C VAL A 47 -10.77 9.25 1.46
N THR A 48 -10.03 9.90 2.35
CA THR A 48 -8.89 9.30 3.04
C THR A 48 -9.30 8.29 4.10
N ARG A 49 -10.50 8.39 4.68
CA ARG A 49 -11.04 7.39 5.62
C ARG A 49 -11.83 6.28 4.94
N ASN A 50 -12.07 6.33 3.63
CA ASN A 50 -12.89 5.33 2.96
C ASN A 50 -12.10 4.01 2.75
N PRO A 51 -12.49 2.89 3.41
CA PRO A 51 -11.79 1.63 3.27
C PRO A 51 -11.93 1.03 1.87
N GLY A 52 -13.05 1.28 1.19
CA GLY A 52 -13.30 0.78 -0.17
C GLY A 52 -12.34 1.38 -1.19
N VAL A 53 -12.15 2.71 -1.16
CA VAL A 53 -11.20 3.41 -2.04
C VAL A 53 -9.77 2.92 -1.78
N PHE A 54 -9.41 2.78 -0.50
CA PHE A 54 -8.11 2.26 -0.09
C PHE A 54 -7.88 0.81 -0.60
N LEU A 55 -8.81 -0.10 -0.34
CA LEU A 55 -8.71 -1.51 -0.74
C LEU A 55 -8.64 -1.68 -2.25
N LEU A 56 -9.45 -0.91 -2.99
CA LEU A 56 -9.44 -0.90 -4.45
C LEU A 56 -8.08 -0.46 -4.99
N GLY A 57 -7.47 0.57 -4.39
CA GLY A 57 -6.12 1.01 -4.73
C GLY A 57 -5.06 -0.08 -4.49
N ILE A 58 -5.08 -0.72 -3.31
CA ILE A 58 -4.15 -1.81 -3.00
C ILE A 58 -4.33 -3.01 -3.93
N LEU A 59 -5.57 -3.40 -4.21
CA LEU A 59 -5.86 -4.49 -5.13
C LEU A 59 -5.31 -4.22 -6.53
N ALA A 60 -5.48 -3.00 -7.04
CA ALA A 60 -4.95 -2.59 -8.34
C ALA A 60 -3.42 -2.69 -8.40
N ILE A 61 -2.72 -2.26 -7.35
CA ILE A 61 -1.25 -2.37 -7.25
C ILE A 61 -0.79 -3.83 -7.22
N ILE A 62 -1.50 -4.69 -6.48
CA ILE A 62 -1.19 -6.13 -6.43
C ILE A 62 -1.39 -6.75 -7.81
N LEU A 63 -2.52 -6.48 -8.48
CA LEU A 63 -2.80 -7.00 -9.82
C LEU A 63 -1.75 -6.52 -10.83
N SER A 64 -1.41 -5.23 -10.82
CA SER A 64 -0.33 -4.68 -11.64
C SER A 64 0.99 -5.43 -11.42
N THR A 65 1.37 -5.61 -10.15
CA THR A 65 2.61 -6.28 -9.77
C THR A 65 2.66 -7.72 -10.29
N VAL A 66 1.56 -8.46 -10.09
CA VAL A 66 1.47 -9.86 -10.54
C VAL A 66 1.52 -9.95 -12.05
N MET A 67 0.77 -9.09 -12.76
CA MET A 67 0.77 -9.06 -14.23
C MET A 67 2.16 -8.80 -14.78
N GLU A 68 2.84 -7.75 -14.29
CA GLU A 68 4.14 -7.32 -14.77
C GLU A 68 5.27 -8.33 -14.50
N VAL A 69 5.22 -9.05 -13.37
CA VAL A 69 6.19 -10.11 -13.05
C VAL A 69 5.87 -11.42 -13.79
N SER A 70 4.59 -11.73 -14.00
CA SER A 70 4.16 -12.97 -14.66
C SER A 70 4.40 -12.96 -16.17
N SER A 71 4.32 -11.79 -16.81
CA SER A 71 4.53 -11.60 -18.24
C SER A 71 6.00 -11.67 -18.67
N GLU A 72 6.94 -11.62 -17.72
CA GLU A 72 8.38 -11.56 -18.01
C GLU A 72 9.05 -12.94 -17.96
N GLU A 73 10.09 -13.13 -18.77
CA GLU A 73 10.90 -14.35 -18.79
C GLU A 73 11.68 -14.53 -17.49
N ARG A 74 11.82 -15.79 -17.05
CA ARG A 74 12.42 -16.14 -15.74
C ARG A 74 13.82 -15.56 -15.53
N ALA A 75 14.60 -15.39 -16.60
CA ALA A 75 15.93 -14.79 -16.56
C ALA A 75 15.93 -13.26 -16.32
N ARG A 76 14.87 -12.55 -16.71
CA ARG A 76 14.72 -11.09 -16.58
C ARG A 76 13.81 -10.65 -15.43
N ARG A 77 13.14 -11.61 -14.77
CA ARG A 77 12.21 -11.32 -13.65
C ARG A 77 12.87 -10.58 -12.49
N SER A 78 14.13 -10.87 -12.16
CA SER A 78 14.83 -10.20 -11.05
C SER A 78 15.06 -8.72 -11.33
N GLU A 79 15.46 -8.38 -12.55
CA GLU A 79 15.63 -7.00 -12.99
C GLU A 79 14.29 -6.25 -13.00
N ARG A 80 13.23 -6.89 -13.52
CA ARG A 80 11.89 -6.31 -13.55
C ARG A 80 11.33 -6.06 -12.15
N VAL A 81 11.53 -6.99 -11.22
CA VAL A 81 11.17 -6.86 -9.81
C VAL A 81 11.86 -5.65 -9.16
N LEU A 82 13.15 -5.43 -9.47
CA LEU A 82 13.90 -4.30 -8.93
C LEU A 82 13.40 -2.96 -9.51
N LEU A 83 13.05 -2.93 -10.80
CA LEU A 83 12.42 -1.75 -11.42
C LEU A 83 11.05 -1.45 -10.80
N LEU A 84 10.22 -2.49 -10.60
CA LEU A 84 8.91 -2.35 -9.97
C LEU A 84 9.02 -1.85 -8.54
N SER A 85 9.96 -2.36 -7.75
CA SER A 85 10.24 -1.86 -6.40
C SER A 85 10.54 -0.36 -6.40
N LYS A 86 11.42 0.11 -7.30
CA LYS A 86 11.72 1.55 -7.43
C LYS A 86 10.48 2.35 -7.84
N ARG A 87 9.62 1.82 -8.71
CA ARG A 87 8.35 2.45 -9.09
C ARG A 87 7.40 2.57 -7.89
N LEU A 88 7.24 1.51 -7.10
CA LEU A 88 6.41 1.51 -5.89
C LEU A 88 6.91 2.50 -4.84
N GLN A 89 8.24 2.65 -4.67
CA GLN A 89 8.82 3.66 -3.78
C GLN A 89 8.55 5.08 -4.27
N LYS A 90 8.65 5.34 -5.58
CA LYS A 90 8.29 6.63 -6.17
C LYS A 90 6.80 6.92 -6.01
N LEU A 91 5.94 5.92 -6.21
CA LEU A 91 4.50 6.01 -5.98
C LEU A 91 4.18 6.31 -4.52
N ALA A 92 4.87 5.66 -3.57
CA ALA A 92 4.73 5.95 -2.15
C ALA A 92 5.07 7.42 -1.85
N ALA A 93 6.24 7.89 -2.32
CA ALA A 93 6.65 9.27 -2.14
C ALA A 93 5.65 10.26 -2.78
N ALA A 94 5.22 10.00 -4.01
CA ALA A 94 4.24 10.83 -4.71
C ALA A 94 2.89 10.86 -3.97
N SER A 95 2.40 9.70 -3.51
CA SER A 95 1.15 9.62 -2.75
C SER A 95 1.23 10.37 -1.42
N PHE A 96 2.37 10.31 -0.74
CA PHE A 96 2.58 11.04 0.51
C PHE A 96 2.67 12.55 0.31
N VAL A 97 3.36 13.01 -0.74
CA VAL A 97 3.40 14.44 -1.09
C VAL A 97 2.00 14.94 -1.47
N LEU A 98 1.26 14.17 -2.28
CA LEU A 98 -0.09 14.53 -2.67
C LEU A 98 -1.05 14.60 -1.46
N ALA A 99 -0.88 13.69 -0.52
CA ALA A 99 -1.59 13.71 0.76
C ALA A 99 -1.33 15.00 1.56
N ILE A 100 -0.07 15.44 1.65
CA ILE A 100 0.26 16.70 2.34
C ILE A 100 -0.38 17.90 1.64
N ILE A 101 -0.28 17.96 0.30
CA ILE A 101 -0.85 19.07 -0.48
C ILE A 101 -2.37 19.10 -0.32
N THR A 102 -3.05 17.96 -0.36
CA THR A 102 -4.50 17.87 -0.24
C THR A 102 -4.99 18.16 1.19
N ALA A 103 -4.26 17.74 2.22
CA ALA A 103 -4.53 18.13 3.60
C ALA A 103 -4.33 19.64 3.83
N TRP A 104 -3.33 20.23 3.18
CA TRP A 104 -3.10 21.67 3.28
C TRP A 104 -4.19 22.47 2.56
N TYR A 105 -4.65 21.97 1.42
CA TYR A 105 -5.82 22.51 0.71
C TYR A 105 -7.10 22.40 1.56
N ALA A 106 -7.31 21.27 2.23
CA ALA A 106 -8.45 21.06 3.13
C ALA A 106 -8.52 22.11 4.26
N ASN A 107 -7.35 22.56 4.75
CA ASN A 107 -7.23 23.64 5.74
C ASN A 107 -7.24 25.05 5.12
N GLY A 108 -7.62 25.20 3.85
CA GLY A 108 -7.67 26.49 3.17
C GLY A 108 -6.31 27.15 2.99
N PHE A 109 -5.23 26.36 2.88
CA PHE A 109 -3.85 26.84 2.80
C PHE A 109 -3.40 27.70 4.00
N SER A 110 -3.86 27.35 5.20
CA SER A 110 -3.42 28.01 6.43
C SER A 110 -1.89 28.01 6.58
N ALA A 111 -1.34 29.13 7.09
CA ALA A 111 0.09 29.21 7.45
C ALA A 111 0.40 28.38 8.70
N ASP A 112 -0.62 28.12 9.54
CA ASP A 112 -0.51 27.17 10.64
C ASP A 112 -0.58 25.74 10.09
N LEU A 113 0.54 25.02 10.24
CA LEU A 113 0.71 23.63 9.79
C LEU A 113 0.14 22.61 10.79
N SER A 114 -0.27 23.05 11.98
CA SER A 114 -0.81 22.17 13.01
C SER A 114 -2.11 21.48 12.55
N GLY A 115 -3.01 22.22 11.89
CA GLY A 115 -4.24 21.71 11.29
C GLY A 115 -3.99 20.70 10.18
N THR A 116 -3.09 21.03 9.24
CA THR A 116 -2.66 20.13 8.16
C THR A 116 -2.10 18.81 8.71
N GLY A 117 -1.29 18.88 9.77
CA GLY A 117 -0.77 17.71 10.45
C GLY A 117 -1.88 16.86 11.05
N ALA A 118 -2.80 17.48 11.80
CA ALA A 118 -3.93 16.80 12.42
C ALA A 118 -4.79 16.06 11.37
N ASP A 119 -5.08 16.71 10.24
CA ASP A 119 -5.87 16.11 9.15
C ASP A 119 -5.15 14.95 8.47
N LEU A 120 -3.83 15.05 8.30
CA LEU A 120 -3.02 13.96 7.75
C LEU A 120 -3.13 12.68 8.60
N PHE A 121 -3.10 12.81 9.92
CA PHE A 121 -3.28 11.69 10.85
C PHE A 121 -4.75 11.25 10.96
N ALA A 122 -5.68 12.21 10.92
CA ALA A 122 -7.11 11.95 10.95
C ALA A 122 -7.59 11.19 9.72
N GLY A 123 -6.93 11.37 8.58
CA GLY A 123 -7.19 10.69 7.32
C GLY A 123 -6.81 9.21 7.29
N ARG A 124 -6.29 8.61 8.38
CA ARG A 124 -5.98 7.17 8.57
C ARG A 124 -5.19 6.50 7.41
N TYR A 125 -5.82 6.25 6.26
CA TYR A 125 -5.19 5.59 5.11
C TYR A 125 -4.18 6.47 4.36
N THR A 126 -4.19 7.79 4.59
CA THR A 126 -3.21 8.74 4.04
C THR A 126 -1.76 8.35 4.33
N ILE A 127 -1.49 7.80 5.52
CA ILE A 127 -0.14 7.37 5.93
C ILE A 127 0.06 5.87 5.67
N VAL A 128 -0.99 5.08 5.88
CA VAL A 128 -0.93 3.61 5.74
C VAL A 128 -0.64 3.22 4.29
N PHE A 129 -1.23 3.90 3.30
CA PHE A 129 -1.06 3.55 1.89
C PHE A 129 0.39 3.72 1.40
N PRO A 130 1.06 4.89 1.56
CA PRO A 130 2.48 5.03 1.25
C PRO A 130 3.37 4.03 2.01
N ALA A 131 3.08 3.80 3.30
CA ALA A 131 3.86 2.85 4.11
C ALA A 131 3.75 1.42 3.56
N LEU A 132 2.56 1.01 3.13
CA LEU A 132 2.31 -0.30 2.56
C LEU A 132 2.97 -0.47 1.18
N LEU A 133 3.00 0.60 0.37
CA LEU A 133 3.75 0.63 -0.89
C LEU A 133 5.25 0.45 -0.68
N VAL A 134 5.83 1.16 0.30
CA VAL A 134 7.24 0.99 0.67
C VAL A 134 7.50 -0.43 1.14
N LEU A 135 6.66 -0.98 2.02
CA LEU A 135 6.76 -2.35 2.48
C LEU A 135 6.71 -3.35 1.32
N LEU A 136 5.75 -3.19 0.42
CA LEU A 136 5.58 -4.04 -0.75
C LEU A 136 6.81 -3.97 -1.67
N SER A 137 7.41 -2.79 -1.84
CA SER A 137 8.65 -2.62 -2.60
C SER A 137 9.78 -3.50 -2.07
N PHE A 138 9.98 -3.52 -0.75
CA PHE A 138 10.99 -4.36 -0.11
C PHE A 138 10.67 -5.86 -0.20
N LEU A 139 9.39 -6.20 -0.05
CA LEU A 139 8.95 -7.60 -0.03
C LEU A 139 9.12 -8.27 -1.40
N ILE A 140 8.89 -7.54 -2.49
CA ILE A 140 9.03 -8.06 -3.86
C ILE A 140 10.49 -8.33 -4.21
N VAL A 141 11.45 -7.53 -3.72
CA VAL A 141 12.88 -7.68 -4.03
C VAL A 141 13.55 -8.84 -3.27
N THR A 142 12.97 -9.29 -2.17
CA THR A 142 13.59 -10.31 -1.32
C THR A 142 13.46 -11.70 -1.98
N PRO A 143 14.57 -12.41 -2.30
CA PRO A 143 14.53 -13.67 -3.05
C PRO A 143 13.90 -14.80 -2.23
N ILE A 144 12.78 -15.33 -2.71
CA ILE A 144 11.98 -16.34 -2.01
C ILE A 144 12.20 -17.73 -2.62
N ASN A 145 12.78 -18.66 -1.87
CA ASN A 145 13.08 -20.02 -2.34
C ASN A 145 11.87 -20.95 -2.13
N LEU A 146 11.01 -21.11 -3.14
CA LEU A 146 9.65 -21.69 -3.13
C LEU A 146 9.49 -23.17 -2.65
N ARG A 147 10.55 -23.87 -2.23
CA ARG A 147 10.51 -25.35 -2.07
C ARG A 147 10.09 -25.89 -0.69
N SER A 148 9.97 -25.09 0.37
CA SER A 148 9.56 -25.57 1.71
C SER A 148 8.36 -24.79 2.31
N LEU A 149 7.51 -24.23 1.45
CA LEU A 149 6.92 -22.91 1.67
C LEU A 149 5.40 -22.86 2.00
N ALA A 150 4.71 -23.99 2.17
CA ALA A 150 3.24 -23.98 2.05
C ALA A 150 2.46 -23.44 3.25
N GLN A 151 2.97 -23.56 4.50
CA GLN A 151 2.17 -23.22 5.69
C GLN A 151 2.49 -21.84 6.27
N VAL A 152 3.77 -21.52 6.51
CA VAL A 152 4.18 -20.27 7.18
C VAL A 152 3.94 -19.04 6.31
N LYS A 153 4.07 -19.17 4.98
CA LYS A 153 3.82 -18.05 4.04
C LYS A 153 2.34 -17.78 3.80
N THR A 154 1.51 -18.82 3.76
CA THR A 154 0.05 -18.65 3.68
C THR A 154 -0.45 -17.90 4.92
N VAL A 155 0.09 -18.24 6.09
CA VAL A 155 -0.16 -17.52 7.34
C VAL A 155 0.34 -16.07 7.26
N ALA A 156 1.55 -15.81 6.78
CA ALA A 156 2.06 -14.43 6.63
C ALA A 156 1.25 -13.58 5.63
N ILE A 157 0.77 -14.17 4.53
CA ILE A 157 -0.09 -13.50 3.55
C ILE A 157 -1.48 -13.24 4.14
N ILE A 158 -2.06 -14.20 4.86
CA ILE A 158 -3.32 -14.02 5.61
C ILE A 158 -3.16 -12.92 6.66
N LEU A 159 -2.02 -12.87 7.37
CA LEU A 159 -1.69 -11.82 8.32
C LEU A 159 -1.61 -10.45 7.65
N LEU A 160 -0.96 -10.33 6.49
CA LEU A 160 -0.90 -9.11 5.70
C LEU A 160 -2.27 -8.67 5.15
N LEU A 161 -3.11 -9.62 4.76
CA LEU A 161 -4.51 -9.37 4.37
C LEU A 161 -5.38 -8.99 5.57
N ALA A 162 -5.03 -9.45 6.77
CA ALA A 162 -5.71 -9.10 8.01
C ALA A 162 -5.32 -7.70 8.53
N VAL A 163 -4.18 -7.13 8.12
CA VAL A 163 -3.74 -5.76 8.48
C VAL A 163 -4.85 -4.72 8.21
N PRO A 164 -5.41 -4.58 6.99
CA PRO A 164 -6.47 -3.61 6.73
C PRO A 164 -7.76 -3.89 7.51
N VAL A 165 -8.12 -5.17 7.75
CA VAL A 165 -9.29 -5.56 8.55
C VAL A 165 -9.11 -5.17 10.01
N VAL A 166 -7.91 -5.35 10.57
CA VAL A 166 -7.59 -4.99 11.96
C VAL A 166 -7.54 -3.47 12.13
N ILE A 167 -7.04 -2.73 11.13
CA ILE A 167 -7.11 -1.25 11.13
C ILE A 167 -8.57 -0.77 11.13
N ASP A 168 -9.45 -1.41 10.35
CA ASP A 168 -10.86 -1.02 10.29
C ASP A 168 -11.58 -1.36 11.60
N GLU A 169 -11.49 -2.60 12.08
CA GLU A 169 -12.33 -3.07 13.18
C GLU A 169 -11.80 -2.71 14.57
N VAL A 170 -10.48 -2.74 14.75
CA VAL A 170 -9.83 -2.33 16.00
C VAL A 170 -9.60 -0.81 16.01
N GLY A 171 -9.29 -0.20 14.86
CA GLY A 171 -9.11 1.26 14.75
C GLY A 171 -10.41 2.06 14.84
N LYS A 172 -11.59 1.46 14.57
CA LYS A 172 -12.90 2.04 14.94
C LYS A 172 -13.07 2.20 16.44
N ARG A 173 -12.50 1.29 17.25
CA ARG A 173 -12.68 1.25 18.71
C ARG A 173 -11.53 1.92 19.48
N ASN A 174 -10.30 1.85 18.96
CA ASN A 174 -9.16 2.56 19.51
C ASN A 174 -8.07 2.75 18.42
N ALA A 175 -7.92 3.98 17.94
CA ALA A 175 -6.96 4.34 16.89
C ALA A 175 -5.50 3.90 17.15
N PRO A 176 -4.92 4.08 18.36
CA PRO A 176 -3.55 3.63 18.63
C PRO A 176 -3.41 2.10 18.68
N LEU A 177 -4.46 1.36 19.07
CA LEU A 177 -4.46 -0.11 19.08
C LEU A 177 -4.69 -0.71 17.69
N GLY A 178 -5.49 -0.06 16.83
CA GLY A 178 -5.66 -0.47 15.43
C GLY A 178 -4.34 -0.34 14.65
N LEU A 179 -3.67 0.80 14.79
CA LEU A 179 -2.36 1.04 14.17
C LEU A 179 -1.25 0.19 14.82
N GLY A 180 -1.25 0.06 16.15
CA GLY A 180 -0.28 -0.77 16.88
C GLY A 180 -0.45 -2.27 16.57
N GLY A 181 -1.69 -2.75 16.49
CA GLY A 181 -2.02 -4.12 16.13
C GLY A 181 -1.68 -4.43 14.67
N SER A 182 -1.94 -3.50 13.76
CA SER A 182 -1.57 -3.66 12.36
C SER A 182 -0.05 -3.65 12.16
N LEU A 183 0.68 -2.77 12.87
CA LEU A 183 2.14 -2.78 12.92
C LEU A 183 2.68 -4.09 13.50
N LEU A 184 2.12 -4.58 14.60
CA LEU A 184 2.53 -5.84 15.22
C LEU A 184 2.29 -7.03 14.30
N LEU A 185 1.14 -7.11 13.62
CA LEU A 185 0.84 -8.16 12.66
C LEU A 185 1.79 -8.10 11.45
N THR A 186 2.15 -6.89 11.02
CA THR A 186 3.11 -6.69 9.94
C THR A 186 4.54 -7.05 10.37
N ILE A 187 4.93 -6.69 11.60
CA ILE A 187 6.22 -7.05 12.20
C ILE A 187 6.31 -8.55 12.44
N LEU A 188 5.23 -9.20 12.92
CA LEU A 188 5.16 -10.65 13.08
C LEU A 188 5.23 -11.37 11.74
N ALA A 189 4.50 -10.91 10.72
CA ALA A 189 4.61 -11.44 9.37
C ALA A 189 6.04 -11.28 8.83
N ALA A 190 6.66 -10.10 8.98
CA ALA A 190 8.03 -9.84 8.57
C ALA A 190 9.07 -10.65 9.38
N ALA A 191 8.87 -10.82 10.68
CA ALA A 191 9.75 -11.59 11.57
C ALA A 191 9.66 -13.08 11.29
N MET A 192 8.45 -13.62 11.06
CA MET A 192 8.26 -15.01 10.64
C MET A 192 8.94 -15.28 9.28
N LEU A 193 8.88 -14.32 8.37
CA LEU A 193 9.58 -14.39 7.08
C LEU A 193 11.12 -14.28 7.22
N SER A 194 11.61 -13.52 8.21
CA SER A 194 13.04 -13.28 8.46
C SER A 194 13.72 -14.39 9.30
N TRP A 195 13.02 -14.98 10.27
CA TRP A 195 13.56 -16.00 11.17
C TRP A 195 13.82 -17.33 10.44
N GLU A 196 13.01 -17.67 9.44
CA GLU A 196 13.30 -18.82 8.57
C GLU A 196 14.53 -18.57 7.67
N GLY A 197 14.88 -17.32 7.40
CA GLY A 197 16.12 -16.96 6.70
C GLY A 197 17.40 -17.20 7.52
N LYS A 198 17.31 -17.20 8.86
CA LYS A 198 18.46 -17.41 9.76
C LYS A 198 18.75 -18.88 10.09
N LYS A 199 17.84 -19.83 9.82
CA LYS A 199 18.06 -21.27 10.06
C LYS A 199 18.88 -21.96 8.96
N LYS A 200 20.03 -21.39 8.62
CA LYS A 200 21.15 -22.15 8.02
C LYS A 200 22.46 -21.83 8.74
N PRO A 201 22.74 -22.47 9.89
CA PRO A 201 24.12 -22.77 10.25
C PRO A 201 24.54 -24.04 9.49
N GLY A 202 25.74 -24.02 8.90
CA GLY A 202 26.26 -25.13 8.12
C GLY A 202 26.46 -26.40 8.93
N PHE A 203 26.47 -27.54 8.25
CA PHE A 203 27.38 -28.65 8.49
C PHE A 203 27.45 -29.48 7.21
N SER A 204 28.62 -29.47 6.57
CA SER A 204 29.03 -30.50 5.63
C SER A 204 29.53 -31.68 6.47
N PRO A 205 28.98 -32.90 6.32
CA PRO A 205 29.76 -34.09 6.58
C PRO A 205 30.41 -34.49 5.26
N ALA A 206 31.72 -34.24 5.16
CA ALA A 206 32.57 -35.04 4.32
C ALA A 206 32.73 -36.40 5.00
N GLN A 207 32.14 -37.45 4.43
CA GLN A 207 32.73 -38.78 4.27
C GLN A 207 32.12 -39.42 3.02
#